data_AF-A0A5N9GW87-F1
#
_entry.id   AF-A0A5N9GW87-F1
#
_cell.length_a   1.000
_cell.length_b   1.000
_cell.length_c   1.000
_cell.angle_alpha   90.00
_cell.angle_beta   90.00
_cell.angle_gamma   90.00
#
_symmetry.space_group_name_H-M   'P 1'
#
loop_
_entity.id
_entity.type
_entity.pdbx_description
1 polymer ?
#
loop_
_entity_poly.entity_id
_entity_poly.type
_entity_poly.pdbx_seq_one_letter_code
_entity_poly.pdbx_strand_id
1 'polypeptide(L)' 'MLEKMRKHAIIMHPFPRIDGIAPEVDLDSRAHYFQQINNGLFIRMALLKMMLLPEGD' A
#
# COMPACT_ATOMS: atom_id res chain seq x y z
N MET A 1 -4.65 -6.40 19.78
CA MET A 1 -3.40 -5.94 19.13
C MET A 1 -3.57 -4.55 18.53
N LEU A 2 -4.58 -4.36 17.67
CA LEU A 2 -4.93 -3.07 17.06
C LEU A 2 -5.11 -1.92 18.08
N GLU A 3 -5.70 -2.19 19.24
CA GLU A 3 -5.90 -1.20 20.31
C GLU A 3 -4.59 -0.68 20.93
N LYS A 4 -3.51 -1.47 20.88
CA LYS A 4 -2.20 -1.09 21.42
C LYS A 4 -1.37 -0.28 20.44
N MET A 5 -1.76 -0.25 19.16
CA MET A 5 -1.06 0.49 18.13
C MET A 5 -1.35 2.00 18.24
N ARG A 6 -0.38 2.82 17.84
CA ARG A 6 -0.58 4.27 17.75
C ARG A 6 -1.77 4.57 16.81
N LYS A 7 -2.53 5.63 17.13
CA LYS A 7 -3.68 6.06 16.31
C LYS A 7 -3.31 6.37 14.86
N HIS A 8 -2.07 6.82 14.62
CA HIS A 8 -1.53 7.14 13.29
C HIS A 8 -0.72 6.02 12.65
N ALA A 9 -0.66 4.83 13.26
CA ALA A 9 0.04 3.70 12.66
C ALA A 9 -0.61 3.34 11.32
N ILE A 10 0.17 2.83 10.37
CA ILE A 10 -0.31 2.40 9.05
C ILE A 10 -0.06 0.90 8.92
N ILE A 11 -1.10 0.16 8.53
CA ILE A 11 -1.06 -1.29 8.30
C ILE A 11 -0.91 -1.52 6.80
N MET A 12 0.16 -2.24 6.43
CA MET A 12 0.56 -2.53 5.06
C MET A 12 0.60 -4.05 4.84
N HIS A 13 0.39 -4.48 3.60
CA HIS A 13 0.42 -5.90 3.23
C HIS A 13 0.60 -6.05 1.71
N PRO A 14 1.56 -6.87 1.22
CA PRO A 14 1.87 -6.96 -0.21
C PRO A 14 0.89 -7.81 -1.03
N PHE A 15 -0.03 -8.53 -0.38
CA PHE A 15 -0.95 -9.51 -0.99
C PHE A 15 -0.24 -10.72 -1.66
N PRO A 16 -0.95 -11.83 -1.93
CA PRO A 16 -2.34 -12.11 -1.53
C PRO A 16 -2.47 -12.27 -0.01
N ARG A 17 -3.56 -11.77 0.58
CA ARG A 17 -3.92 -12.12 1.96
C ARG A 17 -4.46 -13.55 1.93
N ILE A 18 -3.66 -14.49 2.40
CA ILE A 18 -4.05 -15.90 2.56
C ILE A 18 -4.40 -16.11 4.04
N ASP A 19 -3.40 -15.92 4.90
CA ASP A 19 -3.52 -15.90 6.35
C ASP A 19 -2.85 -14.64 6.90
N GLY A 20 -3.19 -14.22 8.13
CA GLY A 20 -2.45 -13.19 8.88
C GLY A 20 -3.11 -11.82 9.02
N ILE A 21 -4.09 -11.46 8.18
CA ILE A 21 -4.93 -10.27 8.37
C ILE A 21 -6.40 -10.67 8.29
N ALA A 22 -7.12 -10.52 9.39
CA ALA A 22 -8.54 -10.85 9.45
C ALA A 22 -9.36 -9.84 8.61
N PRO A 23 -10.47 -10.25 7.97
CA PRO A 23 -11.31 -9.34 7.18
C PRO A 23 -11.81 -8.11 7.91
N GLU A 24 -12.01 -8.20 9.21
CA GLU A 24 -12.49 -7.10 10.04
C GLU A 24 -11.47 -5.95 10.12
N VAL A 25 -10.20 -6.23 9.84
CA VAL A 25 -9.14 -5.21 9.78
C VAL A 25 -9.36 -4.26 8.59
N ASP A 26 -10.11 -4.66 7.57
CA ASP A 26 -10.46 -3.80 6.41
C ASP A 26 -11.28 -2.56 6.84
N LEU A 27 -11.95 -2.63 7.99
CA LEU A 27 -12.74 -1.53 8.56
C LEU A 27 -11.90 -0.58 9.44
N ASP A 28 -10.68 -0.97 9.79
CA ASP A 28 -9.79 -0.12 10.59
C ASP A 28 -9.24 1.00 9.71
N SER A 29 -9.35 2.26 10.15
CA SER A 29 -8.87 3.42 9.39
C SER A 29 -7.36 3.40 9.11
N ARG A 30 -6.62 2.51 9.77
CA ARG A 30 -5.17 2.31 9.59
C ARG A 30 -4.85 1.27 8.52
N ALA A 31 -5.84 0.56 7.98
CA ALA A 31 -5.65 -0.35 6.85
C ALA A 31 -5.38 0.44 5.56
N HIS A 32 -4.13 0.40 5.09
CA HIS A 32 -3.69 1.14 3.90
C HIS A 32 -3.15 0.23 2.78
N TYR A 33 -3.28 -1.09 2.91
CA TYR A 33 -2.79 -2.03 1.90
C TYR A 33 -3.51 -1.93 0.55
N PHE A 34 -4.75 -1.42 0.49
CA PHE A 34 -5.41 -1.13 -0.79
C PHE A 34 -4.80 0.10 -1.47
N GLN A 35 -4.52 1.15 -0.70
CA GLN A 35 -3.82 2.35 -1.16
C GLN A 35 -2.39 1.98 -1.59
N GLN A 36 -1.72 1.07 -0.89
CA GLN A 36 -0.42 0.54 -1.26
C GLN A 36 -0.44 -0.09 -2.66
N ILE A 37 -1.45 -0.91 -2.97
CA ILE A 37 -1.58 -1.55 -4.30
C ILE A 37 -1.75 -0.49 -5.38
N ASN A 38 -2.60 0.53 -5.15
CA ASN A 38 -2.77 1.66 -6.07
C ASN A 38 -1.47 2.46 -6.24
N ASN A 39 -0.74 2.70 -5.16
CA ASN A 39 0.58 3.34 -5.21
C ASN A 39 1.59 2.51 -6.02
N GLY A 40 1.43 1.19 -6.04
CA GLY A 40 2.17 0.28 -6.91
C GLY A 40 2.01 0.58 -8.41
N LEU A 41 0.85 1.09 -8.87
CA LEU A 41 0.68 1.51 -10.26
C LEU A 41 1.53 2.75 -10.54
N PHE A 42 1.40 3.78 -9.71
CA PHE A 42 2.09 5.06 -9.91
C PHE A 42 3.61 4.92 -9.82
N ILE A 43 4.13 4.11 -8.89
CA ILE A 43 5.59 3.91 -8.80
C ILE A 43 6.13 3.19 -10.04
N ARG A 44 5.39 2.21 -10.59
CA ARG A 44 5.79 1.52 -11.82
C ARG A 44 5.76 2.46 -13.01
N MET A 45 4.74 3.31 -13.13
CA MET A 45 4.67 4.34 -14.16
C MET A 45 5.85 5.31 -14.06
N ALA A 46 6.18 5.78 -12.85
CA ALA A 46 7.32 6.66 -12.62
C ALA A 46 8.65 5.99 -12.99
N LEU A 47 8.86 4.74 -12.56
CA LEU A 47 10.06 3.97 -12.89
C LEU A 47 10.19 3.74 -14.40
N LEU A 48 9.11 3.35 -15.08
CA LEU A 48 9.11 3.18 -16.53
C LEU A 48 9.39 4.51 -17.25
N LYS A 49 8.79 5.61 -16.80
CA LYS A 49 9.10 6.96 -17.33
C LYS A 49 10.60 7.26 -17.20
N MET A 50 11.18 7.06 -16.01
CA MET A 50 12.60 7.33 -15.77
C MET A 50 13.54 6.46 -16.60
N MET A 51 13.16 5.21 -16.89
CA MET A 51 14.00 4.28 -17.63
C MET A 51 13.87 4.42 -19.15
N LEU A 52 12.68 4.82 -19.65
CA LEU A 52 12.33 4.72 -21.07
C LEU A 52 12.12 6.07 -21.76
N LEU A 53 11.87 7.16 -21.01
CA LEU A 53 11.66 8.49 -21.58
C LEU A 53 12.90 9.37 -21.37
N PRO A 54 13.28 10.19 -22.36
CA PRO A 54 14.34 11.18 -22.19
C PRO A 54 13.92 12.27 -21.19
N GLU A 55 14.89 12.86 -20.50
CA GLU A 55 14.63 14.03 -19.65
C GLU A 55 14.30 15.24 -20.54
N GLY A 56 13.12 15.85 -20.37
CA GLY A 56 12.80 17.13 -21.02
C GLY A 56 11.41 17.34 -21.61
N ASP A 57 10.48 16.38 -21.50
CA ASP A 57 9.04 16.61 -21.80
C ASP A 57 8.29 17.30 -20.65
#